data_AF-A0A563CWC7-F1
#
_entry.id   AF-A0A563CWC7-F1
#
_cell.length_a   1.000
_cell.length_b   1.000
_cell.length_c   1.000
_cell.angle_alpha   90.00
_cell.angle_beta   90.00
_cell.angle_gamma   90.00
#
_symmetry.space_group_name_H-M   'P 1'
#
loop_
_entity.id
_entity.type
_entity.pdbx_description
1 polymer ?
#
loop_
_entity_poly.entity_id
_entity_poly.type
_entity_poly.pdbx_seq_one_letter_code
_entity_poly.pdbx_strand_id
1 'polypeptide(L)' 'MKNEDTFKDLHLYEDEETIQKTLRYLEIHDPENATREYAIGFLKFMQRFAHVASKSESFDFEGFLEKYKKQDSNF' A
#
# COMPACT_ATOMS: atom_id res chain seq x y z
N MET A 1 24.07 -8.44 -3.17
CA MET A 1 22.75 -8.53 -3.83
C MET A 1 21.73 -7.94 -2.87
N LYS A 2 21.07 -6.83 -3.23
CA LYS A 2 19.89 -6.39 -2.50
C LYS A 2 18.75 -7.30 -2.97
N ASN A 3 18.21 -8.10 -2.06
CA ASN A 3 17.19 -9.10 -2.32
C ASN A 3 15.92 -8.44 -2.89
N GLU A 4 15.85 -8.31 -4.22
CA GLU A 4 14.65 -7.85 -4.96
C GLU A 4 13.43 -8.74 -4.70
N ASP A 5 13.64 -9.93 -4.11
CA ASP A 5 12.60 -10.91 -3.82
C ASP A 5 11.99 -10.78 -2.41
N THR A 6 12.61 -10.01 -1.49
CA THR A 6 12.11 -9.89 -0.10
C THR A 6 10.69 -9.31 -0.02
N PHE A 7 10.26 -8.52 -1.01
CA PHE A 7 8.92 -7.93 -1.04
C PHE A 7 7.93 -8.69 -1.92
N LYS A 8 8.40 -9.57 -2.81
CA LYS A 8 7.52 -10.33 -3.71
C LYS A 8 6.76 -11.42 -2.96
N ASP A 9 7.38 -12.03 -1.96
CA ASP A 9 6.87 -13.23 -1.29
C ASP A 9 6.11 -12.96 0.01
N LEU A 10 5.95 -11.70 0.43
CA LEU A 10 5.39 -11.42 1.76
C LEU A 10 3.86 -11.58 1.84
N HIS A 11 3.14 -11.69 0.71
CA HIS A 11 1.68 -11.88 0.63
C HIS A 11 0.89 -11.13 1.74
N LEU A 12 1.30 -9.90 2.07
CA LEU A 12 0.86 -9.20 3.29
C LEU A 12 -0.64 -8.95 3.34
N TYR A 13 -1.28 -8.93 2.17
CA TYR A 13 -2.72 -8.77 2.01
C TYR A 13 -3.53 -10.07 2.28
N GLU A 14 -2.86 -11.19 2.55
CA GLU A 14 -3.43 -12.48 2.98
C GLU A 14 -3.18 -12.75 4.47
N ASP A 15 -2.24 -12.03 5.09
CA ASP A 15 -1.92 -12.13 6.51
C ASP A 15 -2.92 -11.33 7.36
N GLU A 16 -3.74 -12.04 8.15
CA GLU A 16 -4.80 -11.42 8.93
C GLU A 16 -4.24 -10.44 9.99
N GLU A 17 -3.09 -10.73 10.59
CA GLU A 17 -2.48 -9.81 11.56
C GLU A 17 -2.10 -8.47 10.90
N THR A 18 -1.52 -8.52 9.70
CA THR A 18 -1.14 -7.34 8.92
C THR A 18 -2.37 -6.57 8.41
N ILE A 19 -3.42 -7.27 8.00
CA ILE A 19 -4.70 -6.65 7.62
C ILE A 19 -5.28 -5.89 8.82
N GLN A 20 -5.30 -6.49 10.01
CA GLN A 20 -5.82 -5.83 11.22
C GLN A 20 -4.99 -4.62 11.65
N LYS A 21 -3.65 -4.69 11.55
CA LYS A 21 -2.78 -3.52 11.79
C LYS A 21 -3.04 -2.40 10.79
N THR A 22 -3.26 -2.75 9.53
CA THR A 22 -3.59 -1.77 8.48
C THR A 22 -4.95 -1.15 8.71
N LEU A 23 -5.94 -1.95 9.11
CA LEU A 23 -7.25 -1.46 9.50
C LEU A 23 -7.15 -0.46 10.66
N ARG A 24 -6.36 -0.79 11.70
CA ARG A 24 -6.12 0.12 12.83
C ARG A 24 -5.43 1.42 12.42
N TYR A 25 -4.52 1.36 11.46
CA TYR A 25 -3.90 2.56 10.90
C TYR A 25 -4.96 3.45 10.20
N LEU A 26 -5.82 2.84 9.38
CA LEU A 26 -6.90 3.55 8.69
C LEU A 26 -7.92 4.16 9.66
N GLU A 27 -8.28 3.46 10.75
CA GLU A 27 -9.17 4.01 11.79
C GLU A 27 -8.67 5.36 12.36
N ILE A 28 -7.36 5.60 12.37
CA ILE A 28 -6.73 6.81 12.91
C ILE A 28 -6.55 7.88 11.82
N HIS A 29 -6.20 7.48 10.60
CA HIS A 29 -5.71 8.38 9.55
C HIS A 29 -6.67 8.57 8.37
N ASP A 30 -7.58 7.63 8.14
CA ASP A 30 -8.57 7.62 7.07
C ASP A 30 -9.84 6.84 7.50
N PRO A 31 -10.54 7.32 8.55
CA PRO A 31 -11.60 6.56 9.21
C PRO A 31 -12.80 6.27 8.31
N GLU A 32 -13.04 7.11 7.29
CA GLU A 32 -14.14 6.92 6.33
C GLU A 32 -13.90 5.69 5.43
N ASN A 33 -12.64 5.32 5.22
CA ASN A 33 -12.23 4.17 4.40
C ASN A 33 -11.69 3.00 5.24
N ALA A 34 -11.83 3.02 6.57
CA ALA A 34 -11.34 1.99 7.48
C ALA A 34 -12.19 0.70 7.41
N THR A 35 -12.18 0.06 6.24
CA THR A 35 -12.82 -1.22 5.96
C THR A 35 -11.77 -2.29 5.67
N ARG A 36 -12.13 -3.55 5.89
CA ARG A 36 -11.22 -4.68 5.62
C ARG A 36 -10.88 -4.76 4.14
N GLU A 37 -11.85 -4.53 3.26
CA GLU A 37 -11.68 -4.52 1.81
C GLU A 37 -10.68 -3.46 1.37
N TYR A 38 -10.78 -2.25 1.93
CA TYR A 38 -9.85 -1.16 1.63
C TYR A 38 -8.45 -1.43 2.20
N ALA A 39 -8.34 -1.96 3.41
CA ALA A 39 -7.05 -2.36 4.00
C ALA A 39 -6.30 -3.39 3.12
N ILE A 40 -7.02 -4.39 2.58
CA ILE A 40 -6.47 -5.37 1.65
C ILE A 40 -6.03 -4.71 0.34
N GLY A 41 -6.86 -3.80 -0.20
CA GLY A 41 -6.52 -3.03 -1.40
C GLY A 41 -5.26 -2.19 -1.21
N PHE A 42 -5.17 -1.49 -0.08
CA PHE A 42 -4.03 -0.68 0.33
C PHE A 42 -2.75 -1.52 0.42
N LEU A 43 -2.80 -2.71 1.03
CA LEU A 43 -1.64 -3.60 1.12
C LEU A 43 -1.17 -4.11 -0.25
N LYS A 44 -2.10 -4.48 -1.15
CA LYS A 44 -1.76 -4.87 -2.54
C LYS A 44 -1.10 -3.73 -3.29
N PHE A 45 -1.59 -2.51 -3.09
CA PHE A 45 -1.00 -1.31 -3.67
C PHE A 45 0.41 -1.06 -3.14
N MET A 46 0.61 -1.11 -1.82
CA MET A 46 1.92 -0.92 -1.18
C MET A 46 2.94 -1.97 -1.65
N GLN A 47 2.51 -3.21 -1.90
CA GLN A 47 3.38 -4.24 -2.46
C GLN A 47 3.83 -3.91 -3.89
N ARG A 48 2.90 -3.48 -4.76
CA ARG A 48 3.24 -3.04 -6.13
C ARG A 48 4.14 -1.81 -6.11
N PHE A 49 3.85 -0.88 -5.21
CA PHE A 49 4.63 0.32 -5.00
C PHE A 49 6.07 0.01 -4.60
N ALA A 50 6.27 -0.83 -3.57
CA ALA A 50 7.59 -1.24 -3.11
C ALA A 50 8.40 -1.92 -4.23
N HIS A 51 7.74 -2.69 -5.10
CA HIS A 51 8.37 -3.30 -6.27
C HIS A 51 8.85 -2.29 -7.33
N VAL A 52 8.09 -1.23 -7.56
CA VAL A 52 8.48 -0.16 -8.50
C VAL A 52 9.60 0.69 -7.87
N ALA A 53 9.43 1.08 -6.61
CA ALA A 53 10.39 1.91 -5.89
C ALA A 53 11.75 1.22 -5.71
N SER A 54 11.78 -0.10 -5.48
CA SER A 54 13.04 -0.86 -5.37
C SER A 54 13.85 -0.90 -6.66
N LYS A 55 13.20 -0.65 -7.81
CA LYS A 55 13.82 -0.60 -9.14
C LYS A 55 14.20 0.80 -9.61
N SER A 56 13.83 1.84 -8.87
CA SER A 56 14.15 3.24 -9.20
C SER A 56 15.10 3.84 -8.16
N GLU A 57 16.27 4.34 -8.57
CA GLU A 57 17.22 5.01 -7.66
C GLU A 57 16.68 6.35 -7.08
N SER A 58 15.62 6.92 -7.68
CA SER A 58 14.95 8.15 -7.25
C SER A 58 13.43 8.03 -7.43
N PHE A 59 12.73 7.52 -6.42
CA PHE A 59 11.28 7.45 -6.45
C PHE A 59 10.65 8.73 -5.87
N ASP A 60 9.84 9.43 -6.67
CA ASP A 60 9.04 10.58 -6.20
C ASP A 60 7.74 10.11 -5.53
N PHE A 61 7.81 9.95 -4.20
CA PHE A 61 6.68 9.54 -3.35
C PHE A 61 5.51 10.52 -3.40
N GLU A 62 5.81 11.82 -3.47
CA GLU A 62 4.82 12.89 -3.37
C GLU A 62 4.00 12.98 -4.66
N GLY A 63 4.67 12.95 -5.82
CA GLY A 63 4.00 12.93 -7.12
C GLY A 63 3.14 11.67 -7.35
N PHE A 64 3.49 10.54 -6.74
CA PHE A 64 2.68 9.33 -6.80
C PHE A 64 1.43 9.40 -5.92
N LEU A 65 1.57 9.88 -4.67
CA LEU A 65 0.45 10.01 -3.75
C LEU A 65 -0.62 10.99 -4.27
N GLU A 66 -0.20 12.08 -4.90
CA GLU A 66 -1.13 13.01 -5.56
C GLU A 66 -1.94 12.35 -6.68
N LYS A 67 -1.30 11.51 -7.51
CA LYS A 67 -1.98 10.82 -8.61
C LYS A 67 -3.00 9.82 -8.10
N TYR A 68 -2.68 9.08 -7.05
CA TYR A 68 -3.60 8.12 -6.43
C TYR A 68 -4.84 8.82 -5.86
N LYS A 69 -4.66 9.87 -5.06
CA LYS A 69 -5.78 10.66 -4.49
C LYS A 69 -6.69 11.27 -5.57
N LYS A 70 -6.12 11.67 -6.72
CA LYS A 70 -6.87 12.17 -7.88
C LYS A 70 -7.66 11.08 -8.61
N GLN A 71 -7.27 9.81 -8.45
CA GLN A 71 -7.93 8.68 -9.09
C GLN A 71 -9.15 8.21 -8.28
N ASP A 72 -9.09 8.29 -6.95
CA ASP A 72 -10.22 8.02 -6.04
C ASP A 72 -11.32 9.11 -6.07
N SER A 73 -11.03 10.31 -6.59
CA SER A 73 -11.99 11.42 -6.67
C SER A 73 -12.86 11.42 -7.94
N ASN A 74 -12.81 10.35 -8.75
CA ASN A 74 -13.61 10.17 -9.97
C ASN A 74 -14.71 9.09 -9.84
N PHE A 75 -15.15 8.77 -8.62
CA PHE A 75 -16.32 7.92 -8.35
C PHE A 75 -17.32 8.64 -7.44
#